data_AF-A0A7L8RRF1-F1
#
_entry.id   AF-A0A7L8RRF1-F1
#
_cell.length_a   1.000
_cell.length_b   1.000
_cell.length_c   1.000
_cell.angle_alpha   90.00
_cell.angle_beta   90.00
_cell.angle_gamma   90.00
#
_symmetry.space_group_name_H-M   'P 1'
#
loop_
_entity.id
_entity.type
_entity.pdbx_description
1 polymer ?
#
loop_
_entity_poly.entity_id
_entity_poly.type
_entity_poly.pdbx_seq_one_letter_code
_entity_poly.pdbx_strand_id
1 'polypeptide(L)'
;MHIDKALIYEAPGADPTIDRSVPDGRITIIALGHPIQAPAVAHELAAQGAKLIELCGGISPAWRPKVSAVVGHDVKVSSVTFGIESLQPAAAYNQAFIDGKPPLAAFIILKRDAEPERDRFVSSFPPLDTHFIAVPDGATAAEVAARLAREGFGLIELYGGFSTEDVAEIIQAVGGLAPVGVGSFALDALQPGQHVAAGRAA
;
A
#
# COMPACT_ATOMS: atom_id res chain seq x y z
N MET A 1 -4.65 -20.66 7.27
CA MET A 1 -3.56 -19.65 7.23
C MET A 1 -4.06 -18.45 8.02
N HIS A 2 -3.25 -17.84 8.89
CA HIS A 2 -3.66 -16.66 9.65
C HIS A 2 -2.93 -15.46 9.06
N ILE A 3 -3.66 -14.65 8.30
CA ILE A 3 -3.13 -13.42 7.69
C ILE A 3 -3.29 -12.30 8.71
N ASP A 4 -2.25 -11.50 8.93
CA ASP A 4 -2.29 -10.34 9.82
C ASP A 4 -2.57 -9.05 9.04
N LYS A 5 -1.89 -8.88 7.89
CA LYS A 5 -1.94 -7.67 7.08
C LYS A 5 -2.11 -8.01 5.60
N ALA A 6 -2.79 -7.15 4.86
CA ALA A 6 -2.85 -7.24 3.42
C ALA A 6 -2.60 -5.90 2.74
N LEU A 7 -1.91 -5.95 1.61
CA LEU A 7 -1.70 -4.84 0.70
C LEU A 7 -2.44 -5.14 -0.60
N ILE A 8 -3.27 -4.22 -1.04
CA ILE A 8 -4.00 -4.30 -2.30
C ILE A 8 -3.54 -3.15 -3.19
N TYR A 9 -3.06 -3.47 -4.38
CA TYR A 9 -2.61 -2.48 -5.35
C TYR A 9 -3.20 -2.74 -6.73
N GLU A 10 -3.35 -1.67 -7.52
CA GLU A 10 -3.81 -1.79 -8.90
C GLU A 10 -2.62 -2.06 -9.82
N ALA A 11 -2.77 -3.07 -10.67
CA ALA A 11 -1.86 -3.42 -11.74
C ALA A 11 -2.70 -3.88 -12.94
N PRO A 12 -2.89 -3.02 -13.96
CA PRO A 12 -3.72 -3.35 -15.11
C PRO A 12 -3.36 -4.70 -15.73
N GLY A 13 -4.37 -5.56 -15.93
CA GLY A 13 -4.19 -6.91 -16.48
C GLY A 13 -3.93 -8.01 -15.45
N ALA A 14 -3.75 -7.68 -14.17
CA ALA A 14 -3.64 -8.68 -13.10
C ALA A 14 -4.96 -9.41 -12.82
N ASP A 15 -4.87 -10.68 -12.46
CA ASP A 15 -5.94 -11.50 -11.93
C ASP A 15 -5.72 -11.71 -10.41
N PRO A 16 -6.57 -11.17 -9.54
CA PRO A 16 -6.37 -11.26 -8.08
C PRO A 16 -6.51 -12.68 -7.51
N THR A 17 -6.90 -13.67 -8.31
CA THR A 17 -6.89 -15.09 -7.92
C THR A 17 -5.54 -15.76 -8.16
N ILE A 18 -4.73 -15.21 -9.07
CA ILE A 18 -3.43 -15.73 -9.49
C ILE A 18 -2.31 -14.84 -8.94
N ASP A 19 -2.45 -13.53 -9.10
CA ASP A 19 -1.45 -12.51 -8.84
C ASP A 19 -1.44 -12.08 -7.37
N ARG A 20 -1.04 -13.03 -6.53
CA ARG A 20 -0.93 -12.88 -5.08
C ARG A 20 0.44 -13.35 -4.60
N SER A 21 1.01 -12.61 -3.67
CA SER A 21 2.25 -12.98 -2.98
C SER A 21 2.00 -13.08 -1.47
N VAL A 22 2.58 -14.10 -0.85
CA VAL A 22 2.51 -14.34 0.60
C VAL A 22 3.93 -14.55 1.13
N PRO A 23 4.74 -13.50 1.28
CA PRO A 23 6.19 -13.63 1.51
C PRO A 23 6.56 -14.38 2.79
N ASP A 24 5.71 -14.33 3.83
CA ASP A 24 6.00 -14.90 5.15
C ASP A 24 4.79 -15.56 5.85
N GLY A 25 3.69 -15.76 5.12
CA GLY A 25 2.45 -16.33 5.66
C GLY A 25 1.56 -15.36 6.44
N ARG A 26 2.06 -14.16 6.82
CA ARG A 26 1.33 -13.17 7.64
C ARG A 26 0.95 -11.93 6.84
N ILE A 27 1.74 -11.58 5.83
CA ILE A 27 1.44 -10.49 4.90
C ILE A 27 0.99 -11.10 3.57
N THR A 28 -0.15 -10.63 3.05
CA THR A 28 -0.62 -10.98 1.69
C THR A 28 -0.65 -9.74 0.82
N ILE A 29 -0.09 -9.84 -0.38
CA ILE A 29 0.04 -8.75 -1.34
C ILE A 29 -0.74 -9.17 -2.58
N ILE A 30 -1.71 -8.37 -3.01
CA ILE A 30 -2.66 -8.73 -4.08
C ILE A 30 -2.66 -7.63 -5.13
N ALA A 31 -2.41 -8.03 -6.37
CA ALA A 31 -2.58 -7.19 -7.54
C ALA A 31 -4.02 -7.26 -8.03
N LEU A 32 -4.62 -6.11 -8.32
CA LEU A 32 -5.94 -6.00 -8.94
C LEU A 32 -5.81 -5.52 -10.38
N GLY A 33 -6.47 -6.21 -11.31
CA GLY A 33 -6.63 -5.71 -12.67
C GLY A 33 -7.55 -4.49 -12.74
N HIS A 34 -8.46 -4.31 -11.77
CA HIS A 34 -9.32 -3.13 -11.68
C HIS A 34 -9.79 -2.88 -10.22
N PRO A 35 -9.88 -1.61 -9.76
CA PRO A 35 -10.27 -1.27 -8.38
C PRO A 35 -11.64 -1.78 -7.93
N ILE A 36 -12.54 -2.06 -8.87
CA ILE A 36 -13.85 -2.67 -8.57
C ILE A 36 -13.75 -4.04 -7.90
N GLN A 37 -12.63 -4.74 -8.06
CA GLN A 37 -12.36 -6.02 -7.42
C GLN A 37 -12.03 -5.88 -5.92
N ALA A 38 -11.64 -4.68 -5.46
CA ALA A 38 -11.13 -4.46 -4.11
C ALA A 38 -12.10 -4.91 -2.99
N PRO A 39 -13.42 -4.63 -3.03
CA PRO A 39 -14.31 -5.07 -1.96
C PRO A 39 -14.39 -6.61 -1.84
N ALA A 40 -14.51 -7.32 -2.96
CA ALA A 40 -14.61 -8.78 -2.94
C ALA A 40 -13.32 -9.44 -2.40
N VAL A 41 -12.16 -8.97 -2.88
CA VAL A 41 -10.84 -9.43 -2.43
C VAL A 41 -10.63 -9.11 -0.94
N ALA A 42 -10.99 -7.89 -0.50
CA ALA A 42 -10.84 -7.50 0.89
C ALA A 42 -11.72 -8.32 1.84
N HIS A 43 -12.97 -8.61 1.45
CA HIS A 43 -13.85 -9.50 2.22
C HIS A 43 -13.24 -10.90 2.39
N GLU A 44 -12.65 -11.45 1.33
CA GLU A 44 -11.94 -12.74 1.39
C GLU A 44 -10.76 -12.69 2.37
N LEU A 45 -9.93 -11.64 2.30
CA LEU A 45 -8.77 -11.45 3.18
C LEU A 45 -9.18 -11.29 4.66
N ALA A 46 -10.26 -10.55 4.91
CA ALA A 46 -10.84 -10.41 6.24
C ALA A 46 -11.31 -11.76 6.80
N ALA A 47 -11.98 -12.57 5.98
CA ALA A 47 -12.40 -13.93 6.35
C ALA A 47 -11.21 -14.87 6.65
N GLN A 48 -10.04 -14.60 6.05
CA GLN A 48 -8.79 -15.31 6.32
C GLN A 48 -8.01 -14.76 7.54
N GLY A 49 -8.54 -13.71 8.18
CA GLY A 49 -8.05 -13.20 9.46
C GLY A 49 -7.37 -11.84 9.41
N ALA A 50 -7.22 -11.22 8.23
CA ALA A 50 -6.53 -9.93 8.09
C ALA A 50 -7.11 -8.88 9.04
N LYS A 51 -6.25 -8.17 9.76
CA LYS A 51 -6.62 -7.10 10.71
C LYS A 51 -6.31 -5.71 10.18
N LEU A 52 -5.47 -5.63 9.16
CA LEU A 52 -5.15 -4.42 8.44
C LEU A 52 -5.17 -4.71 6.93
N ILE A 53 -5.91 -3.91 6.18
CA ILE A 53 -5.93 -3.94 4.72
C ILE A 53 -5.57 -2.54 4.21
N GLU A 54 -4.55 -2.45 3.37
CA GLU A 54 -4.00 -1.18 2.91
C GLU A 54 -4.15 -1.06 1.39
N LEU A 55 -4.78 0.02 0.94
CA LEU A 55 -4.96 0.32 -0.49
C LEU A 55 -3.83 1.24 -0.98
N CYS A 56 -3.15 0.83 -2.04
CA CYS A 56 -2.11 1.59 -2.73
C CYS A 56 -2.58 2.97 -3.22
N GLY A 57 -1.64 3.91 -3.42
CA GLY A 57 -1.92 5.30 -3.80
C GLY A 57 -2.57 5.46 -5.17
N GLY A 58 -2.40 4.48 -6.07
CA GLY A 58 -3.10 4.43 -7.36
C GLY A 58 -4.60 4.13 -7.23
N ILE A 59 -5.03 3.53 -6.12
CA ILE A 59 -6.45 3.24 -5.86
C ILE A 59 -7.10 4.48 -5.24
N SER A 60 -8.06 5.07 -5.95
CA SER A 60 -8.80 6.23 -5.45
C SER A 60 -9.31 6.02 -4.02
N PRO A 61 -9.12 6.99 -3.09
CA PRO A 61 -9.65 6.91 -1.73
C PRO A 61 -11.17 6.69 -1.66
N ALA A 62 -11.92 6.96 -2.74
CA ALA A 62 -13.35 6.65 -2.86
C ALA A 62 -13.67 5.15 -2.76
N TRP A 63 -12.68 4.26 -2.92
CA TRP A 63 -12.84 2.83 -2.71
C TRP A 63 -12.76 2.41 -1.25
N ARG A 64 -12.07 3.19 -0.40
CA ARG A 64 -11.91 2.89 1.04
C ARG A 64 -13.25 2.61 1.73
N PRO A 65 -14.29 3.47 1.68
CA PRO A 65 -15.56 3.19 2.34
C PRO A 65 -16.28 1.95 1.79
N LYS A 66 -16.12 1.62 0.50
CA LYS A 66 -16.70 0.41 -0.11
C LYS A 66 -16.02 -0.86 0.42
N VAL A 67 -14.71 -0.80 0.61
CA VAL A 67 -13.92 -1.87 1.23
C VAL A 67 -14.27 -2.00 2.72
N SER A 68 -14.28 -0.90 3.47
CA SER A 68 -14.67 -0.89 4.89
C SER A 68 -16.06 -1.49 5.13
N ALA A 69 -17.01 -1.25 4.23
CA ALA A 69 -18.38 -1.77 4.35
C ALA A 69 -18.48 -3.31 4.31
N VAL A 70 -17.49 -4.02 3.75
CA VAL A 70 -17.54 -5.48 3.58
C VAL A 70 -16.60 -6.26 4.47
N VAL A 71 -15.59 -5.62 5.10
CA VAL A 71 -14.58 -6.33 5.91
C VAL A 71 -14.93 -6.40 7.40
N GLY A 72 -15.97 -5.68 7.84
CA GLY A 72 -16.40 -5.63 9.23
C GLY A 72 -15.54 -4.73 10.12
N HIS A 73 -15.98 -4.53 11.37
CA HIS A 73 -15.41 -3.54 12.29
C HIS A 73 -14.01 -3.87 12.85
N ASP A 74 -13.58 -5.12 12.77
CA ASP A 74 -12.32 -5.61 13.36
C ASP A 74 -11.14 -5.46 12.40
N VAL A 75 -11.40 -4.98 11.18
CA VAL A 75 -10.41 -4.82 10.12
C VAL A 75 -10.25 -3.35 9.83
N LYS A 76 -9.03 -2.84 10.03
CA LYS A 76 -8.69 -1.46 9.68
C LYS A 76 -8.40 -1.39 8.18
N VAL A 77 -8.97 -0.40 7.51
CA VAL A 77 -8.72 -0.14 6.08
C VAL A 77 -8.03 1.20 5.91
N SER A 78 -6.81 1.21 5.38
CA SER A 78 -6.07 2.43 5.06
C SER A 78 -6.10 2.71 3.55
N SER A 79 -5.78 3.94 3.15
CA SER A 79 -5.30 4.17 1.78
C SER A 79 -4.08 5.05 1.81
N VAL A 80 -3.15 4.81 0.91
CA VAL A 80 -1.94 5.61 0.79
C VAL A 80 -2.32 7.05 0.43
N THR A 81 -1.68 8.00 1.11
CA THR A 81 -1.81 9.44 0.88
C THR A 81 -0.43 10.09 0.87
N PHE A 82 -0.33 11.23 0.20
CA PHE A 82 0.92 11.99 0.03
C PHE A 82 0.83 13.33 0.75
N GLY A 83 1.92 13.73 1.41
CA GLY A 83 2.08 15.09 1.94
C GLY A 83 2.28 16.14 0.84
N ILE A 84 2.21 17.42 1.21
CA ILE A 84 2.36 18.56 0.28
C ILE A 84 3.70 18.50 -0.46
N GLU A 85 4.76 18.16 0.26
CA GLU A 85 6.12 17.96 -0.22
C GLU A 85 6.23 16.86 -1.28
N SER A 86 5.29 15.92 -1.30
CA SER A 86 5.24 14.82 -2.26
C SER A 86 4.28 15.06 -3.44
N LEU A 87 3.46 16.11 -3.43
CA LEU A 87 2.41 16.27 -4.46
C LEU A 87 2.96 16.47 -5.87
N GLN A 88 3.94 17.34 -6.05
CA GLN A 88 4.55 17.57 -7.36
C GLN A 88 5.25 16.31 -7.91
N PRO A 89 6.14 15.63 -7.16
CA PRO A 89 6.75 14.40 -7.65
C PRO A 89 5.74 13.26 -7.83
N ALA A 90 4.70 13.15 -6.99
CA ALA A 90 3.62 12.16 -7.18
C ALA A 90 2.81 12.43 -8.46
N ALA A 91 2.51 13.70 -8.75
CA ALA A 91 1.85 14.07 -10.01
C ALA A 91 2.72 13.76 -11.23
N ALA A 92 4.04 14.02 -11.15
CA ALA A 92 4.98 13.68 -12.21
C ALA A 92 5.10 12.16 -12.41
N TYR A 93 5.14 11.38 -11.33
CA TYR A 93 5.11 9.92 -11.39
C TYR A 93 3.85 9.40 -12.08
N ASN A 94 2.67 9.90 -11.66
CA ASN A 94 1.39 9.49 -12.24
C ASN A 94 1.29 9.87 -13.73
N GLN A 95 1.82 11.03 -14.12
CA GLN A 95 1.89 11.40 -15.54
C GLN A 95 2.79 10.44 -16.33
N ALA A 96 3.97 10.09 -15.80
CA ALA A 96 4.86 9.12 -16.45
C ALA A 96 4.22 7.73 -16.58
N PHE A 97 3.42 7.31 -15.59
CA PHE A 97 2.62 6.10 -15.67
C PHE A 97 1.59 6.15 -16.80
N ILE A 98 0.83 7.25 -16.90
CA ILE A 98 -0.16 7.48 -17.99
C ILE A 98 0.53 7.47 -19.36
N ASP A 99 1.74 8.03 -19.44
CA ASP A 99 2.56 8.06 -20.66
C ASP A 99 3.18 6.68 -21.00
N GLY A 100 2.92 5.66 -20.18
CA GLY A 100 3.37 4.29 -20.37
C GLY A 100 4.86 4.06 -20.06
N LYS A 101 5.50 4.98 -19.32
CA LYS A 101 6.92 4.93 -18.96
C LYS A 101 7.13 5.34 -17.49
N PRO A 102 6.45 4.71 -16.53
CA PRO A 102 6.68 5.04 -15.14
C PRO A 102 8.12 4.68 -14.75
N PRO A 103 8.77 5.49 -13.89
CA PRO A 103 9.96 5.02 -13.20
C PRO A 103 9.59 3.88 -12.23
N LEU A 104 10.60 3.19 -11.69
CA LEU A 104 10.40 2.10 -10.74
C LEU A 104 9.66 2.57 -9.48
N ALA A 105 8.81 1.71 -8.92
CA ALA A 105 8.15 1.92 -7.64
C ALA A 105 8.72 0.98 -6.56
N ALA A 106 8.85 1.50 -5.35
CA ALA A 106 9.26 0.74 -4.18
C ALA A 106 8.18 0.77 -3.11
N PHE A 107 7.65 -0.39 -2.76
CA PHE A 107 6.72 -0.59 -1.65
C PHE A 107 7.51 -1.17 -0.48
N ILE A 108 7.72 -0.33 0.54
CA ILE A 108 8.45 -0.69 1.75
C ILE A 108 7.45 -1.13 2.81
N ILE A 109 7.62 -2.35 3.32
CA ILE A 109 6.65 -3.00 4.21
C ILE A 109 7.29 -3.26 5.57
N LEU A 110 6.70 -2.69 6.62
CA LEU A 110 7.13 -2.93 8.00
C LEU A 110 6.78 -4.34 8.47
N LYS A 111 7.82 -5.15 8.65
CA LYS A 111 7.77 -6.54 9.10
C LYS A 111 8.90 -6.78 10.08
N ARG A 112 8.56 -7.10 11.34
CA ARG A 112 9.55 -7.46 12.37
C ARG A 112 10.46 -8.59 11.87
N ASP A 113 11.75 -8.48 12.19
CA ASP A 113 12.79 -9.47 11.85
C ASP A 113 13.06 -9.62 10.33
N ALA A 114 12.59 -8.67 9.51
CA ALA A 114 12.91 -8.66 8.08
C ALA A 114 14.38 -8.29 7.81
N GLU A 115 14.93 -8.89 6.77
CA GLU A 115 16.28 -8.56 6.25
C GLU A 115 16.12 -7.95 4.85
N PRO A 116 16.24 -6.61 4.65
CA PRO A 116 15.79 -5.94 3.42
C PRO A 116 16.44 -6.43 2.12
N GLU A 117 17.69 -6.89 2.19
CA GLU A 117 18.39 -7.40 1.01
C GLU A 117 17.96 -8.84 0.63
N ARG A 118 17.46 -9.61 1.60
CA ARG A 118 16.94 -10.97 1.38
C ARG A 118 15.43 -10.98 1.16
N ASP A 119 14.70 -10.27 2.01
CA ASP A 119 13.25 -10.26 2.11
C ASP A 119 12.66 -9.22 1.15
N ARG A 120 12.93 -9.42 -0.14
CA ARG A 120 12.45 -8.56 -1.22
C ARG A 120 12.12 -9.35 -2.48
N PHE A 121 11.21 -8.83 -3.27
CA PHE A 121 10.87 -9.39 -4.58
C PHE A 121 10.34 -8.30 -5.52
N VAL A 122 10.22 -8.63 -6.80
CA VAL A 122 9.68 -7.75 -7.83
C VAL A 122 8.41 -8.38 -8.39
N SER A 123 7.39 -7.55 -8.60
CA SER A 123 6.22 -7.91 -9.39
C SER A 123 6.18 -7.05 -10.64
N SER A 124 6.07 -7.68 -11.80
CA SER A 124 6.18 -7.04 -13.10
C SER A 124 4.84 -7.08 -13.83
N PHE A 125 4.22 -5.91 -13.97
CA PHE A 125 3.01 -5.72 -14.76
C PHE A 125 3.23 -4.52 -15.69
N PRO A 126 3.51 -4.74 -17.00
CA PRO A 126 3.80 -3.64 -17.91
C PRO A 126 2.73 -2.53 -17.83
N PRO A 127 3.14 -1.27 -17.69
CA PRO A 127 4.50 -0.74 -17.86
C PRO A 127 5.34 -0.62 -16.58
N LEU A 128 4.89 -1.14 -15.44
CA LEU A 128 5.50 -0.92 -14.12
C LEU A 128 6.10 -2.20 -13.52
N ASP A 129 7.35 -2.08 -13.06
CA ASP A 129 7.95 -3.00 -12.11
C ASP A 129 7.83 -2.43 -10.70
N THR A 130 7.14 -3.16 -9.83
CA THR A 130 6.97 -2.80 -8.42
C THR A 130 7.88 -3.67 -7.57
N HIS A 131 8.80 -3.02 -6.85
CA HIS A 131 9.70 -3.69 -5.91
C HIS A 131 9.06 -3.68 -4.52
N PHE A 132 8.95 -4.85 -3.91
CA PHE A 132 8.48 -5.01 -2.55
C PHE A 132 9.68 -5.31 -1.65
N ILE A 133 9.88 -4.52 -0.60
CA ILE A 133 11.01 -4.64 0.32
C ILE A 133 10.47 -4.67 1.75
N ALA A 134 10.68 -5.76 2.46
CA ALA A 134 10.35 -5.84 3.87
C ALA A 134 11.48 -5.22 4.73
N VAL A 135 11.12 -4.45 5.75
CA VAL A 135 12.07 -3.79 6.65
C VAL A 135 11.68 -4.01 8.12
N PRO A 136 12.66 -4.14 9.04
CA PRO A 136 12.40 -4.46 10.43
C PRO A 136 11.88 -3.27 11.25
N ASP A 137 12.25 -2.04 10.87
CA ASP A 137 11.96 -0.80 11.60
C ASP A 137 12.05 0.45 10.69
N GLY A 138 11.67 1.61 11.23
CA GLY A 138 11.67 2.90 10.53
C GLY A 138 13.06 3.41 10.16
N ALA A 139 14.07 3.19 11.02
CA ALA A 139 15.44 3.60 10.74
C ALA A 139 15.99 2.88 9.49
N THR A 140 15.81 1.56 9.43
CA THR A 140 16.17 0.75 8.26
C THR A 140 15.35 1.16 7.03
N ALA A 141 14.06 1.48 7.22
CA ALA A 141 13.22 1.98 6.14
C ALA A 141 13.75 3.30 5.55
N ALA A 142 14.23 4.23 6.38
CA ALA A 142 14.78 5.49 5.94
C ALA A 142 16.07 5.30 5.13
N GLU A 143 16.97 4.41 5.57
CA GLU A 143 18.18 4.04 4.83
C GLU A 143 17.87 3.43 3.46
N VAL A 144 16.95 2.45 3.43
CA VAL A 144 16.49 1.77 2.22
C VAL A 144 15.82 2.76 1.26
N ALA A 145 14.90 3.58 1.76
CA ALA A 145 14.19 4.59 0.97
C ALA A 145 15.15 5.60 0.34
N ALA A 146 16.10 6.13 1.12
CA ALA A 146 17.10 7.07 0.62
C ALA A 146 18.00 6.45 -0.46
N ARG A 147 18.38 5.17 -0.29
CA ARG A 147 19.15 4.44 -1.30
C ARG A 147 18.35 4.26 -2.58
N LEU A 148 17.13 3.76 -2.50
CA LEU A 148 16.26 3.52 -3.67
C LEU A 148 15.97 4.83 -4.42
N ALA A 149 15.72 5.93 -3.71
CA ALA A 149 15.50 7.23 -4.34
C ALA A 149 16.74 7.70 -5.13
N ARG A 150 17.96 7.50 -4.60
CA ARG A 150 19.21 7.78 -5.32
C ARG A 150 19.46 6.85 -6.51
N GLU A 151 18.95 5.62 -6.46
CA GLU A 151 18.97 4.66 -7.57
C GLU A 151 17.95 5.01 -8.68
N GLY A 152 17.09 6.02 -8.46
CA GLY A 152 16.14 6.50 -9.46
C GLY A 152 14.74 5.91 -9.34
N PHE A 153 14.40 5.27 -8.22
CA PHE A 153 13.01 4.93 -7.93
C PHE A 153 12.18 6.22 -7.84
N GLY A 154 11.10 6.30 -8.61
CA GLY A 154 10.28 7.51 -8.74
C GLY A 154 9.02 7.50 -7.89
N LEU A 155 8.80 6.44 -7.11
CA LEU A 155 7.73 6.34 -6.11
C LEU A 155 8.21 5.47 -4.95
N ILE A 156 7.97 5.93 -3.72
CA ILE A 156 8.16 5.16 -2.49
C ILE A 156 6.84 5.16 -1.74
N GLU A 157 6.31 3.99 -1.42
CA GLU A 157 5.11 3.85 -0.59
C GLU A 157 5.38 2.99 0.64
N LEU A 158 4.83 3.41 1.77
CA LEU A 158 5.07 2.84 3.09
C LEU A 158 3.84 2.09 3.58
N TYR A 159 4.05 0.83 3.95
CA TYR A 159 3.01 -0.09 4.38
C TYR A 159 3.37 -0.78 5.70
N GLY A 160 2.38 -1.30 6.39
CA GLY A 160 2.53 -2.09 7.60
C GLY A 160 2.41 -1.28 8.89
N GLY A 161 2.01 -0.01 8.82
CA GLY A 161 1.72 0.84 9.98
C GLY A 161 2.93 1.55 10.58
N PHE A 162 3.77 2.17 9.76
CA PHE A 162 4.81 3.10 10.22
C PHE A 162 4.23 4.21 11.09
N SER A 163 4.97 4.63 12.12
CA SER A 163 4.61 5.77 12.96
C SER A 163 4.82 7.09 12.22
N THR A 164 4.26 8.18 12.75
CA THR A 164 4.47 9.53 12.21
C THR A 164 5.94 9.96 12.27
N GLU A 165 6.65 9.51 13.30
CA GLU A 165 8.08 9.72 13.50
C GLU A 165 8.89 8.99 12.42
N ASP A 166 8.61 7.70 12.19
CA ASP A 166 9.27 6.92 11.13
C ASP A 166 9.05 7.59 9.77
N VAL A 167 7.82 8.00 9.46
CA VAL A 167 7.45 8.62 8.19
C VAL A 167 8.19 9.94 7.99
N ALA A 168 8.31 10.77 9.03
CA ALA A 168 9.04 12.02 8.97
C ALA A 168 10.53 11.80 8.68
N GLU A 169 11.16 10.82 9.35
CA GLU A 169 12.56 10.46 9.10
C GLU A 169 12.77 9.94 7.67
N ILE A 170 11.87 9.09 7.18
CA ILE A 170 11.93 8.56 5.80
C ILE A 170 11.79 9.68 4.77
N ILE A 171 10.83 10.60 4.95
CA ILE A 171 10.64 11.76 4.05
C ILE A 171 11.91 12.61 4.01
N GLN A 172 12.51 12.89 5.17
CA GLN A 172 13.77 13.64 5.24
C GLN A 172 14.91 12.91 4.52
N ALA A 173 15.02 11.60 4.70
CA ALA A 173 16.06 10.78 4.10
C ALA A 173 15.93 10.68 2.57
N VAL A 174 14.70 10.62 2.05
CA VAL A 174 14.41 10.64 0.59
C VAL A 174 14.74 11.99 -0.03
N GLY A 175 14.60 13.09 0.73
CA GLY A 175 15.06 14.41 0.31
C GLY A 175 14.36 14.94 -0.94
N GLY A 176 13.10 14.55 -1.17
CA GLY A 176 12.30 14.97 -2.32
C GLY A 176 12.69 14.35 -3.68
N LEU A 177 13.63 13.39 -3.69
CA LEU A 177 14.03 12.67 -4.92
C LEU A 177 12.91 11.76 -5.47
N ALA A 178 12.02 11.30 -4.58
CA ALA A 178 10.83 10.53 -4.90
C ALA A 178 9.67 10.99 -3.98
N PRO A 179 8.41 10.90 -4.44
CA PRO A 179 7.27 11.09 -3.55
C PRO A 179 7.20 9.93 -2.55
N VAL A 180 6.87 10.24 -1.30
CA VAL A 180 6.66 9.25 -0.23
C VAL A 180 5.17 9.21 0.10
N GLY A 181 4.54 8.07 -0.18
CA GLY A 181 3.17 7.78 0.18
C GLY A 181 3.11 6.97 1.48
N VAL A 182 2.15 7.28 2.34
CA VAL A 182 1.92 6.54 3.60
C VAL A 182 0.47 6.10 3.73
N GLY A 183 0.24 4.86 4.18
CA GLY A 183 -1.09 4.39 4.57
C GLY A 183 -1.71 5.27 5.65
N SER A 184 -2.81 5.95 5.33
CA SER A 184 -3.52 6.82 6.27
C SER A 184 -4.95 6.35 6.53
N PHE A 185 -5.45 6.74 7.71
CA PHE A 185 -6.82 6.46 8.16
C PHE A 185 -7.61 7.75 8.22
N ALA A 186 -8.92 7.64 8.00
CA ALA A 186 -9.86 8.69 8.40
C ALA A 186 -10.33 8.42 9.84
N LEU A 187 -10.89 9.45 10.50
CA LEU A 187 -11.25 9.37 11.92
C LEU A 187 -12.36 8.36 12.22
N ASP A 188 -13.18 8.01 11.24
CA ASP A 188 -14.18 6.95 11.32
C ASP A 188 -13.56 5.57 11.60
N ALA A 189 -12.31 5.34 11.16
CA ALA A 189 -11.56 4.11 11.47
C ALA A 189 -11.17 3.98 12.97
N LEU A 190 -11.34 5.05 13.76
CA LEU A 190 -11.10 5.05 15.21
C LEU A 190 -12.38 4.81 16.02
N GLN A 191 -13.56 4.80 15.39
CA GLN A 191 -14.83 4.65 16.10
C GLN A 191 -15.24 3.18 16.21
N PRO A 192 -15.38 2.63 17.44
CA PRO A 192 -15.96 1.31 17.61
C PRO A 192 -17.47 1.31 17.25
N GLY A 193 -17.89 0.46 16.31
CA GLY A 193 -19.28 0.01 16.23
C GLY A 193 -20.32 0.91 15.55
N GLN A 194 -19.94 1.86 14.68
CA GLN A 194 -20.91 2.67 13.91
C GLN A 194 -20.67 2.65 12.39
N HIS A 195 -20.70 1.47 11.78
CA HIS A 195 -21.15 1.36 10.39
C HIS A 195 -22.56 0.77 10.39
N VAL A 196 -23.52 1.55 10.90
CA VAL A 196 -24.93 1.26 10.67
C VAL A 196 -25.26 1.69 9.24
N ALA A 197 -25.69 0.70 8.47
CA ALA A 197 -26.37 0.79 7.18
C ALA A 197 -26.89 2.18 6.80
N ALA A 198 -26.20 2.84 5.87
CA ALA A 198 -26.87 3.76 4.97
C ALA A 198 -27.52 2.93 3.85
N GLY A 199 -28.62 2.26 4.18
CA GLY A 199 -29.57 1.84 3.17
C GLY A 199 -30.06 3.07 2.42
N ARG A 200 -29.94 3.05 1.10
CA ARG A 200 -30.97 3.62 0.24
C ARG A 200 -31.42 2.54 -0.73
N ALA A 201 -32.51 1.89 -0.33
CA ALA A 201 -33.49 1.39 -1.27
C ALA A 201 -34.29 2.60 -1.80
N ALA A 202 -34.32 2.70 -3.13
CA ALA A 202 -35.23 3.42 -4.04
C ALA A 202 -34.41 4.06 -5.17
#